data_AF-A0A285IV39-F1
#
_entry.id   AF-A0A285IV39-F1
#
_cell.length_a   1.000
_cell.length_b   1.000
_cell.length_c   1.000
_cell.angle_alpha   90.00
_cell.angle_beta   90.00
_cell.angle_gamma   90.00
#
_symmetry.space_group_name_H-M   'P 1'
#
loop_
_entity.id
_entity.type
_entity.pdbx_description
1 polymer ?
#
loop_
_entity_poly.entity_id
_entity_poly.type
_entity_poly.pdbx_seq_one_letter_code
_entity_poly.pdbx_strand_id
1 'polypeptide(L)'
;MYSLLPLALISVALISAPLAAKQMDKVTIALGHPANGNMVHLDDEKLLAVSGFSQFERWLSLVNLTGDYKMQRVVIPANAQYFSQTTLLANDMTQSNSTRQALVFLTLDGISAYNPETGQTESLLSSPSLYRVLDKNRLRSSDFVLELDSGRADFLLPDFNHSHLFRQQADGSFKQYSLNIEAMVTSWRDSPSYEPRPHYVVDVDLDGRLDLAFVAGGKFQVFYQLADGGFNTEPVAQNWPVTLSTEQEADQRNDAGRSYSGQNIDSVRDITDIDGDGIADIVVNREQLADALERNNSFRVHFGKKTATGLNFNAAPDTRITTDTSPIAVVIDDFNADGRKDFYIPSTHFGVGTIVRVLLRGSAKLDIDFYLLNEQRQYSSKADFKQSATIDVSISNLRYDMPLFELANLDGSGQKSLIVGEGGDELRFYSPEPGRLFSRRSERVDLTLPRDARKVLVADLTGNGKDDIVLPFDAQDAEPQRNQLLLLLNSSQ
;
A
#
# COMPACT_ATOMS: atom_id res chain seq x y z
N MET A 1 44.99 -12.27 -68.84
CA MET A 1 43.60 -12.74 -68.76
C MET A 1 43.23 -12.78 -67.28
N TYR A 2 42.70 -11.69 -66.74
CA TYR A 2 42.21 -11.62 -65.36
C TYR A 2 40.79 -11.06 -65.40
N SER A 3 39.85 -11.87 -64.92
CA SER A 3 38.42 -11.63 -64.88
C SER A 3 38.05 -10.80 -63.66
N LEU A 4 37.35 -9.69 -63.87
CA LEU A 4 36.69 -8.90 -62.81
C LEU A 4 35.24 -9.40 -62.66
N LEU A 5 34.91 -9.95 -61.49
CA LEU A 5 33.52 -10.19 -61.06
C LEU A 5 32.89 -8.89 -60.54
N PRO A 6 31.60 -8.62 -60.79
CA PRO A 6 30.89 -7.53 -60.13
C PRO A 6 30.37 -7.99 -58.76
N LEU A 7 30.58 -7.13 -57.75
CA LEU A 7 30.07 -7.26 -56.39
C LEU A 7 28.58 -6.86 -56.38
N ALA A 8 27.68 -7.79 -56.09
CA ALA A 8 26.26 -7.50 -55.89
C ALA A 8 26.03 -6.98 -54.46
N LEU A 9 25.57 -5.73 -54.33
CA LEU A 9 25.07 -5.18 -53.07
C LEU A 9 23.70 -5.81 -52.77
N ILE A 10 23.60 -6.58 -51.69
CA ILE A 10 22.32 -7.06 -51.15
C ILE A 10 21.82 -6.00 -50.16
N SER A 11 20.80 -5.25 -50.57
CA SER A 11 20.06 -4.33 -49.71
C SER A 11 19.13 -5.15 -48.80
N VAL A 12 19.52 -5.36 -47.54
CA VAL A 12 18.62 -5.93 -46.52
C VAL A 12 17.63 -4.84 -46.11
N ALA A 13 16.41 -4.92 -46.63
CA ALA A 13 15.30 -4.12 -46.14
C ALA A 13 14.91 -4.64 -44.75
N LEU A 14 15.28 -3.92 -43.70
CA LEU A 14 14.73 -4.10 -42.36
C LEU A 14 13.24 -3.73 -42.41
N ILE A 15 12.38 -4.74 -42.55
CA ILE A 15 10.95 -4.59 -42.34
C ILE A 15 10.75 -4.46 -40.82
N SER A 16 10.71 -3.23 -40.33
CA SER A 16 10.20 -2.93 -39.00
C SER A 16 8.69 -3.19 -39.01
N ALA A 17 8.29 -4.39 -38.57
CA ALA A 17 6.89 -4.62 -38.22
C ALA A 17 6.51 -3.60 -37.13
N PRO A 18 5.39 -2.86 -37.26
CA PRO A 18 4.90 -2.03 -36.17
C PRO A 18 4.65 -2.94 -34.96
N LEU A 19 5.23 -2.60 -33.80
CA LEU A 19 4.80 -3.20 -32.53
C LEU A 19 3.28 -2.99 -32.46
N ALA A 20 2.52 -4.07 -32.34
CA ALA A 20 1.10 -3.97 -32.06
C ALA A 20 0.95 -3.18 -30.75
N ALA A 21 0.15 -2.11 -30.77
CA ALA A 21 -0.10 -1.33 -29.57
C ALA A 21 -0.79 -2.22 -28.53
N LYS A 22 -0.42 -2.07 -27.25
CA LYS A 22 -1.11 -2.74 -26.14
C LYS A 22 -2.60 -2.44 -26.22
N GLN A 23 -3.41 -3.47 -26.44
CA GLN A 23 -4.85 -3.35 -26.51
C GLN A 23 -5.41 -3.87 -25.19
N MET A 24 -5.75 -2.94 -24.29
CA MET A 24 -6.53 -3.25 -23.09
C MET A 24 -8.00 -2.95 -23.39
N ASP A 25 -8.89 -3.85 -22.99
CA ASP A 25 -10.32 -3.64 -23.11
C ASP A 25 -10.75 -2.55 -22.13
N LYS A 26 -11.58 -1.62 -22.61
CA LYS A 26 -12.00 -0.44 -21.83
C LYS A 26 -13.44 -0.62 -21.39
N VAL A 27 -13.69 -0.56 -20.09
CA VAL A 27 -15.05 -0.60 -19.52
C VAL A 27 -15.27 0.64 -18.67
N THR A 28 -16.30 1.42 -19.02
CA THR A 28 -16.69 2.61 -18.25
C THR A 28 -17.91 2.30 -17.39
N ILE A 29 -17.83 2.63 -16.09
CA ILE A 29 -18.87 2.35 -15.11
C ILE A 29 -19.29 3.66 -14.45
N ALA A 30 -20.50 4.14 -14.75
CA ALA A 30 -21.05 5.31 -14.09
C ALA A 30 -21.46 4.98 -12.64
N LEU A 31 -20.90 5.68 -11.66
CA LEU A 31 -21.16 5.41 -10.23
C LEU A 31 -22.33 6.23 -9.67
N GLY A 32 -22.65 7.36 -10.28
CA GLY A 32 -23.64 8.31 -9.75
C GLY A 32 -23.17 9.05 -8.49
N HIS A 33 -21.93 8.83 -8.04
CA HIS A 33 -21.24 9.55 -6.96
C HIS A 33 -19.75 9.67 -7.28
N PRO A 34 -19.02 10.64 -6.69
CA PRO A 34 -17.59 10.78 -6.92
C PRO A 34 -16.81 9.55 -6.46
N ALA A 35 -15.81 9.12 -7.25
CA ALA A 35 -14.87 8.05 -6.91
C ALA A 35 -13.65 8.56 -6.12
N ASN A 36 -13.86 9.51 -5.20
CA ASN A 36 -12.79 10.17 -4.44
C ASN A 36 -12.45 9.50 -3.09
N GLY A 37 -13.03 8.33 -2.82
CA GLY A 37 -12.80 7.53 -1.61
C GLY A 37 -11.73 6.45 -1.78
N ASN A 38 -11.94 5.30 -1.14
CA ASN A 38 -11.10 4.11 -1.29
C ASN A 38 -11.81 3.06 -2.14
N MET A 39 -11.03 2.22 -2.82
CA MET A 39 -11.50 1.02 -3.49
C MET A 39 -10.98 -0.21 -2.75
N VAL A 40 -11.81 -1.24 -2.63
CA VAL A 40 -11.46 -2.54 -2.02
C VAL A 40 -11.96 -3.64 -2.95
N HIS A 41 -11.05 -4.49 -3.43
CA HIS A 41 -11.36 -5.64 -4.28
C HIS A 41 -11.73 -6.83 -3.39
N LEU A 42 -12.86 -7.47 -3.71
CA LEU A 42 -13.31 -8.74 -3.12
C LEU A 42 -13.18 -9.79 -4.23
N ASP A 43 -11.96 -10.27 -4.40
CA ASP A 43 -11.48 -11.10 -5.50
C ASP A 43 -12.27 -12.40 -5.66
N ASP A 44 -12.64 -13.04 -4.54
CA ASP A 44 -13.37 -14.32 -4.55
C ASP A 44 -14.84 -14.11 -4.95
N GLU A 45 -15.41 -12.95 -4.60
CA GLU A 45 -16.79 -12.58 -4.91
C GLU A 45 -16.91 -11.86 -6.26
N LYS A 46 -15.78 -11.53 -6.90
CA LYS A 46 -15.70 -10.70 -8.11
C LYS A 46 -16.44 -9.38 -7.94
N LEU A 47 -16.24 -8.72 -6.80
CA LEU A 47 -16.82 -7.42 -6.49
C LEU A 47 -15.74 -6.37 -6.26
N LEU A 48 -16.03 -5.13 -6.67
CA LEU A 48 -15.22 -3.97 -6.31
C LEU A 48 -16.05 -3.00 -5.48
N ALA A 49 -15.69 -2.82 -4.21
CA ALA A 49 -16.28 -1.83 -3.34
C ALA A 49 -15.64 -0.47 -3.60
N VAL A 50 -16.44 0.56 -3.88
CA VAL A 50 -15.95 1.92 -4.20
C VAL A 50 -16.65 2.93 -3.31
N SER A 51 -15.88 3.60 -2.46
CA SER A 51 -16.39 4.69 -1.62
C SER A 51 -16.25 6.05 -2.28
N GLY A 52 -17.15 6.96 -1.91
CA GLY A 52 -17.19 8.33 -2.41
C GLY A 52 -17.72 9.28 -1.35
N PHE A 53 -17.42 10.56 -1.49
CA PHE A 53 -17.94 11.58 -0.59
C PHE A 53 -18.08 12.96 -1.19
N SER A 54 -18.96 13.75 -0.58
CA SER A 54 -19.11 15.19 -0.76
C SER A 54 -19.07 15.89 0.60
N GLN A 55 -19.34 17.19 0.62
CA GLN A 55 -19.52 17.93 1.87
C GLN A 55 -20.81 17.56 2.64
N PHE A 56 -21.73 16.80 2.03
CA PHE A 56 -23.06 16.52 2.59
C PHE A 56 -23.37 15.03 2.78
N GLU A 57 -22.73 14.16 2.01
CA GLU A 57 -23.09 12.75 1.92
C GLU A 57 -21.86 11.90 1.61
N ARG A 58 -21.91 10.64 2.04
CA ARG A 58 -20.97 9.58 1.72
C ARG A 58 -21.67 8.42 1.02
N TRP A 59 -20.95 7.78 0.13
CA TRP A 59 -21.42 6.66 -0.68
C TRP A 59 -20.48 5.48 -0.55
N LEU A 60 -21.04 4.29 -0.74
CA LEU A 60 -20.34 3.06 -0.95
C LEU A 60 -21.16 2.25 -1.94
N SER A 61 -20.50 1.76 -2.98
CA SER A 61 -21.12 0.98 -4.04
C SER A 61 -20.32 -0.28 -4.28
N LEU A 62 -21.00 -1.39 -4.52
CA LEU A 62 -20.41 -2.64 -5.00
C LEU A 62 -20.62 -2.73 -6.50
N VAL A 63 -19.53 -2.84 -7.24
CA VAL A 63 -19.52 -3.09 -8.67
C VAL A 63 -19.32 -4.58 -8.88
N ASN A 64 -20.25 -5.23 -9.60
CA ASN A 64 -20.07 -6.62 -10.02
C ASN A 64 -19.07 -6.68 -11.17
N LEU A 65 -17.95 -7.36 -11.03
CA LEU A 65 -16.92 -7.46 -12.06
C LEU A 65 -17.22 -8.54 -13.12
N THR A 66 -18.30 -9.30 -12.92
CA THR A 66 -18.82 -10.27 -13.88
C THR A 66 -20.04 -9.74 -14.62
N GLY A 67 -20.13 -10.04 -15.93
CA GLY A 67 -21.29 -9.69 -16.73
C GLY A 67 -21.35 -8.21 -17.12
N ASP A 68 -22.37 -7.49 -16.66
CA ASP A 68 -22.74 -6.15 -17.15
C ASP A 68 -22.25 -4.99 -16.28
N TYR A 69 -21.33 -5.25 -15.34
CA TYR A 69 -20.75 -4.23 -14.46
C TYR A 69 -21.78 -3.47 -13.61
N LYS A 70 -22.89 -4.16 -13.26
CA LYS A 70 -23.94 -3.58 -12.43
C LYS A 70 -23.40 -3.12 -11.09
N MET A 71 -23.86 -1.94 -10.71
CA MET A 71 -23.57 -1.32 -9.42
C MET A 71 -24.75 -1.49 -8.47
N GLN A 72 -24.44 -1.85 -7.23
CA GLN A 72 -25.37 -1.87 -6.11
C GLN A 72 -24.90 -0.94 -5.01
N ARG A 73 -25.76 -0.02 -4.58
CA ARG A 73 -25.47 0.86 -3.45
C ARG A 73 -25.52 0.07 -2.14
N VAL A 74 -24.51 0.26 -1.31
CA VAL A 74 -24.43 -0.31 0.04
C VAL A 74 -25.02 0.65 1.06
N VAL A 75 -25.89 0.14 1.93
CA VAL A 75 -26.40 0.90 3.08
C VAL A 75 -25.29 0.95 4.13
N ILE A 76 -24.63 2.10 4.25
CA ILE A 76 -23.57 2.32 5.23
C ILE A 76 -24.21 2.48 6.63
N PRO A 77 -23.75 1.76 7.66
CA PRO A 77 -24.22 1.99 9.03
C PRO A 77 -24.04 3.45 9.46
N ALA A 78 -25.02 4.00 10.15
CA ALA A 78 -25.01 5.42 10.55
C ALA A 78 -23.81 5.79 11.44
N ASN A 79 -23.28 4.81 12.18
CA ASN A 79 -22.13 4.91 13.07
C ASN A 79 -20.84 4.29 12.46
N ALA A 80 -20.82 3.89 11.18
CA ALA A 80 -19.62 3.36 10.54
C ALA A 80 -18.58 4.46 10.32
N GLN A 81 -17.35 4.23 10.77
CA GLN A 81 -16.21 5.13 10.59
C GLN A 81 -15.30 4.67 9.44
N TYR A 82 -15.03 3.36 9.36
CA TYR A 82 -14.21 2.76 8.31
C TYR A 82 -14.85 1.51 7.72
N PHE A 83 -14.31 1.03 6.60
CA PHE A 83 -14.67 -0.26 6.00
C PHE A 83 -13.42 -1.02 5.58
N SER A 84 -13.55 -2.33 5.39
CA SER A 84 -12.53 -3.19 4.80
C SER A 84 -13.21 -4.44 4.22
N GLN A 85 -12.44 -5.40 3.72
CA GLN A 85 -12.92 -6.74 3.40
C GLN A 85 -12.20 -7.76 4.29
N THR A 86 -12.83 -8.91 4.52
CA THR A 86 -12.21 -10.06 5.18
C THR A 86 -12.92 -11.36 4.81
N THR A 87 -12.33 -12.51 5.14
CA THR A 87 -12.92 -13.83 4.96
C THR A 87 -13.66 -14.27 6.23
N LEU A 88 -14.99 -14.32 6.19
CA LEU A 88 -15.83 -14.78 7.29
C LEU A 88 -16.32 -16.20 7.07
N LEU A 89 -16.55 -16.96 8.15
CA LEU A 89 -17.39 -18.16 8.09
C LEU A 89 -18.79 -17.82 7.57
N ALA A 90 -19.26 -18.60 6.60
CA ALA A 90 -20.59 -18.49 6.03
C ALA A 90 -21.62 -19.10 7.01
N ASN A 91 -22.74 -18.41 7.18
CA ASN A 91 -23.81 -18.82 8.10
C ASN A 91 -24.70 -19.96 7.53
N ASP A 92 -24.28 -20.65 6.46
CA ASP A 92 -25.09 -21.68 5.84
C ASP A 92 -25.08 -22.95 6.71
N MET A 93 -26.18 -23.17 7.43
CA MET A 93 -26.42 -24.33 8.29
C MET A 93 -26.31 -25.69 7.56
N THR A 94 -26.16 -25.69 6.23
CA THR A 94 -26.04 -26.90 5.42
C THR A 94 -24.59 -27.29 5.11
N GLN A 95 -23.62 -26.39 5.28
CA GLN A 95 -22.19 -26.66 5.06
C GLN A 95 -21.35 -26.07 6.20
N SER A 96 -21.14 -26.88 7.24
CA SER A 96 -20.18 -26.60 8.31
C SER A 96 -18.82 -26.27 7.68
N ASN A 97 -18.31 -25.06 7.94
CA ASN A 97 -16.97 -24.55 7.59
C ASN A 97 -16.80 -23.96 6.17
N SER A 98 -17.86 -23.57 5.46
CA SER A 98 -17.67 -22.72 4.27
C SER A 98 -17.30 -21.28 4.70
N THR A 99 -16.39 -20.64 3.97
CA THR A 99 -16.00 -19.23 4.17
C THR A 99 -16.41 -18.39 2.96
N ARG A 100 -16.61 -17.08 3.16
CA ARG A 100 -16.90 -16.10 2.10
C ARG A 100 -16.13 -14.81 2.35
N GLN A 101 -15.75 -14.09 1.29
CA GLN A 101 -15.29 -12.72 1.49
C GLN A 101 -16.48 -11.81 1.80
N ALA A 102 -16.26 -10.87 2.70
CA ALA A 102 -17.31 -10.00 3.21
C ALA A 102 -16.77 -8.59 3.38
N LEU A 103 -17.58 -7.63 2.94
CA LEU A 103 -17.41 -6.24 3.29
C LEU A 103 -17.75 -6.05 4.77
N VAL A 104 -16.83 -5.47 5.54
CA VAL A 104 -16.96 -5.22 6.98
C VAL A 104 -16.81 -3.74 7.28
N PHE A 105 -17.45 -3.28 8.35
CA PHE A 105 -17.43 -1.90 8.82
C PHE A 105 -16.92 -1.85 10.25
N LEU A 106 -15.96 -0.97 10.48
CA LEU A 106 -15.62 -0.52 11.83
C LEU A 106 -16.56 0.63 12.19
N THR A 107 -17.46 0.35 13.13
CA THR A 107 -18.43 1.28 13.69
C THR A 107 -17.95 1.82 15.04
N LEU A 108 -18.63 2.86 15.56
CA LEU A 108 -18.34 3.38 16.90
C LEU A 108 -18.52 2.34 18.02
N ASP A 109 -19.28 1.27 17.77
CA ASP A 109 -19.65 0.26 18.77
C ASP A 109 -18.90 -1.08 18.60
N GLY A 110 -18.17 -1.26 17.49
CA GLY A 110 -17.50 -2.51 17.12
C GLY A 110 -17.52 -2.80 15.63
N ILE A 111 -17.46 -4.08 15.23
CA ILE A 111 -17.45 -4.50 13.82
C ILE A 111 -18.81 -5.00 13.39
N SER A 112 -19.22 -4.64 12.18
CA SER A 112 -20.41 -5.17 11.50
C SER A 112 -20.05 -5.68 10.11
N ALA A 113 -20.77 -6.69 9.62
CA ALA A 113 -20.61 -7.22 8.27
C ALA A 113 -21.79 -6.83 7.38
N TYR A 114 -21.52 -6.59 6.10
CA TYR A 114 -22.56 -6.47 5.09
C TYR A 114 -23.08 -7.86 4.69
N ASN A 115 -24.40 -8.00 4.70
CA ASN A 115 -25.09 -9.15 4.18
C ASN A 115 -25.66 -8.80 2.78
N PRO A 116 -25.11 -9.35 1.69
CA PRO A 116 -25.55 -9.04 0.33
C PRO A 116 -26.96 -9.58 0.03
N GLU A 117 -27.41 -10.65 0.70
CA GLU A 117 -28.72 -11.25 0.47
C GLU A 117 -29.85 -10.38 1.03
N THR A 118 -29.64 -9.83 2.23
CA THR A 118 -30.62 -8.96 2.89
C THR A 118 -30.43 -7.49 2.55
N GLY A 119 -29.24 -7.13 2.05
CA GLY A 119 -28.82 -5.74 1.83
C GLY A 119 -28.60 -4.96 3.13
N GLN A 120 -28.56 -5.63 4.28
CA GLN A 120 -28.42 -5.03 5.60
C GLN A 120 -27.02 -5.27 6.19
N THR A 121 -26.75 -4.62 7.32
CA THR A 121 -25.53 -4.81 8.09
C THR A 121 -25.85 -5.48 9.42
N GLU A 122 -25.03 -6.47 9.78
CA GLU A 122 -25.20 -7.30 10.97
C GLU A 122 -24.00 -7.11 11.89
N SER A 123 -24.24 -6.95 13.19
CA SER A 123 -23.16 -6.81 14.17
C SER A 123 -22.41 -8.14 14.32
N LEU A 124 -21.08 -8.11 14.19
CA LEU A 124 -20.22 -9.26 14.43
C LEU A 124 -19.72 -9.29 15.87
N LEU A 125 -19.25 -8.14 16.37
CA LEU A 125 -18.68 -8.01 17.70
C LEU A 125 -18.77 -6.57 18.19
N SER A 126 -18.73 -6.40 19.51
CA SER A 126 -18.58 -5.10 20.16
C SER A 126 -17.15 -4.92 20.65
N SER A 127 -16.62 -3.69 20.54
CA SER A 127 -15.29 -3.38 21.04
C SER A 127 -15.20 -1.92 21.49
N PRO A 128 -14.44 -1.60 22.55
CA PRO A 128 -13.90 -0.27 22.71
C PRO A 128 -12.92 0.03 21.57
N SER A 129 -12.73 1.31 21.26
CA SER A 129 -11.76 1.76 20.28
C SER A 129 -11.41 3.23 20.49
N LEU A 130 -10.24 3.65 20.00
CA LEU A 130 -9.86 5.05 19.89
C LEU A 130 -10.71 5.82 18.86
N TYR A 131 -11.38 5.13 17.93
CA TYR A 131 -12.19 5.72 16.87
C TYR A 131 -13.60 6.11 17.33
N ARG A 132 -13.70 7.04 18.29
CA ARG A 132 -14.98 7.44 18.90
C ARG A 132 -15.66 8.65 18.24
N VAL A 133 -15.00 9.29 17.28
CA VAL A 133 -15.51 10.47 16.58
C VAL A 133 -15.80 10.11 15.14
N LEU A 134 -17.07 10.29 14.74
CA LEU A 134 -17.56 9.94 13.42
C LEU A 134 -17.31 11.05 12.38
N ASP A 135 -16.59 10.74 11.31
CA ASP A 135 -16.59 11.53 10.07
C ASP A 135 -17.86 11.16 9.26
N LYS A 136 -18.95 11.90 9.50
CA LYS A 136 -20.26 11.66 8.86
C LYS A 136 -20.22 11.80 7.34
N ASN A 137 -19.23 12.53 6.82
CA ASN A 137 -19.15 12.88 5.41
C ASN A 137 -18.19 11.96 4.66
N ARG A 138 -17.30 11.22 5.31
CA ARG A 138 -16.35 10.35 4.61
C ARG A 138 -16.40 8.94 5.14
N LEU A 139 -16.23 7.99 4.25
CA LEU A 139 -16.01 6.59 4.58
C LEU A 139 -14.68 6.16 3.96
N ARG A 140 -13.69 5.88 4.81
CA ARG A 140 -12.35 5.48 4.38
C ARG A 140 -12.14 4.00 4.65
N SER A 141 -11.31 3.37 3.84
CA SER A 141 -10.75 2.07 4.20
C SER A 141 -9.70 2.26 5.30
N SER A 142 -9.57 1.29 6.19
CA SER A 142 -8.57 1.28 7.26
C SER A 142 -8.11 -0.14 7.57
N ASP A 143 -6.91 -0.24 8.11
CA ASP A 143 -6.26 -1.48 8.47
C ASP A 143 -6.67 -1.93 9.89
N PHE A 144 -7.88 -2.49 10.00
CA PHE A 144 -8.39 -3.09 11.25
C PHE A 144 -8.67 -4.59 11.10
N VAL A 145 -8.41 -5.15 9.92
CA VAL A 145 -8.50 -6.57 9.60
C VAL A 145 -7.09 -7.12 9.57
N LEU A 146 -6.84 -8.23 10.24
CA LEU A 146 -5.57 -8.94 10.22
C LEU A 146 -5.71 -10.23 9.44
N GLU A 147 -4.66 -10.59 8.71
CA GLU A 147 -4.50 -11.89 8.09
C GLU A 147 -3.51 -12.71 8.92
N LEU A 148 -4.03 -13.66 9.70
CA LEU A 148 -3.23 -14.64 10.43
C LEU A 148 -3.36 -16.02 9.78
N ASP A 149 -2.79 -17.04 10.43
CA ASP A 149 -2.73 -18.43 9.98
C ASP A 149 -4.08 -19.16 9.86
N SER A 150 -5.17 -18.57 10.35
CA SER A 150 -6.44 -19.25 10.50
C SER A 150 -7.27 -19.37 9.21
N GLY A 151 -6.95 -18.55 8.20
CA GLY A 151 -7.76 -18.40 6.99
C GLY A 151 -9.15 -17.79 7.23
N ARG A 152 -9.38 -17.22 8.42
CA ARG A 152 -10.62 -16.56 8.85
C ARG A 152 -10.33 -15.15 9.33
N ALA A 153 -11.39 -14.37 9.52
CA ALA A 153 -11.28 -13.00 9.98
C ALA A 153 -10.64 -12.90 11.37
N ASP A 154 -9.58 -12.11 11.43
CA ASP A 154 -9.02 -11.58 12.66
C ASP A 154 -9.13 -10.04 12.60
N PHE A 155 -9.40 -9.38 13.74
CA PHE A 155 -9.50 -7.91 13.80
C PHE A 155 -8.61 -7.35 14.90
N LEU A 156 -7.96 -6.21 14.65
CA LEU A 156 -7.16 -5.48 15.64
C LEU A 156 -7.72 -4.07 15.85
N LEU A 157 -8.18 -3.81 17.07
CA LEU A 157 -8.81 -2.55 17.44
C LEU A 157 -8.10 -1.93 18.64
N PRO A 158 -7.34 -0.84 18.45
CA PRO A 158 -6.71 -0.14 19.56
C PRO A 158 -7.72 0.73 20.31
N ASP A 159 -7.65 0.68 21.65
CA ASP A 159 -8.20 1.69 22.55
C ASP A 159 -7.08 2.56 23.14
N PHE A 160 -7.34 3.31 24.22
CA PHE A 160 -6.32 4.16 24.83
C PHE A 160 -5.22 3.40 25.56
N ASN A 161 -5.50 2.21 26.07
CA ASN A 161 -4.62 1.44 26.97
C ASN A 161 -4.20 0.08 26.39
N HIS A 162 -4.97 -0.48 25.46
CA HIS A 162 -4.77 -1.81 24.89
C HIS A 162 -4.99 -1.81 23.38
N SER A 163 -4.46 -2.85 22.73
CA SER A 163 -4.91 -3.26 21.40
C SER A 163 -5.71 -4.55 21.52
N HIS A 164 -6.95 -4.57 21.06
CA HIS A 164 -7.82 -5.73 21.16
C HIS A 164 -7.77 -6.55 19.88
N LEU A 165 -7.23 -7.76 19.98
CA LEU A 165 -7.28 -8.76 18.93
C LEU A 165 -8.56 -9.59 19.07
N PHE A 166 -9.35 -9.68 18.01
CA PHE A 166 -10.53 -10.54 17.95
C PHE A 166 -10.30 -11.62 16.90
N ARG A 167 -10.32 -12.89 17.32
CA ARG A 167 -10.10 -14.02 16.43
C ARG A 167 -11.37 -14.82 16.16
N GLN A 168 -11.72 -15.02 14.90
CA GLN A 168 -12.87 -15.86 14.55
C GLN A 168 -12.60 -17.34 14.85
N GLN A 169 -13.43 -17.91 15.71
CA GLN A 169 -13.42 -19.32 16.09
C GLN A 169 -14.15 -20.17 15.04
N ALA A 170 -13.95 -21.50 15.10
CA ALA A 170 -14.57 -22.42 14.15
C ALA A 170 -16.11 -22.44 14.19
N ASP A 171 -16.72 -21.98 15.29
CA ASP A 171 -18.17 -21.84 15.44
C ASP A 171 -18.71 -20.48 14.99
N GLY A 172 -17.86 -19.63 14.41
CA GLY A 172 -18.23 -18.27 13.97
C GLY A 172 -18.15 -17.20 15.05
N SER A 173 -18.02 -17.58 16.33
CA SER A 173 -17.85 -16.62 17.43
C SER A 173 -16.47 -15.94 17.39
N PHE A 174 -16.34 -14.79 18.06
CA PHE A 174 -15.06 -14.08 18.18
C PHE A 174 -14.53 -14.19 19.60
N LYS A 175 -13.27 -14.64 19.74
CA LYS A 175 -12.54 -14.61 21.00
C LYS A 175 -11.65 -13.37 21.06
N GLN A 176 -11.76 -12.61 22.14
CA GLN A 176 -11.01 -11.37 22.36
C GLN A 176 -9.74 -11.62 23.18
N TYR A 177 -8.64 -10.98 22.77
CA TYR A 177 -7.38 -10.88 23.49
C TYR A 177 -7.05 -9.39 23.65
N SER A 178 -7.05 -8.90 24.88
CA SER A 178 -6.65 -7.51 25.18
C SER A 178 -5.14 -7.45 25.36
N LEU A 179 -4.42 -7.08 24.31
CA LEU A 179 -2.97 -6.96 24.31
C LEU A 179 -2.58 -5.70 25.09
N ASN A 180 -1.73 -5.85 26.10
CA ASN A 180 -1.24 -4.78 26.97
C ASN A 180 -0.23 -3.89 26.22
N ILE A 181 -0.76 -3.11 25.28
CA ILE A 181 -0.04 -2.16 24.45
C ILE A 181 -0.95 -0.98 24.14
N GLU A 182 -0.60 0.18 24.68
CA GLU A 182 -1.39 1.42 24.54
C GLU A 182 -1.26 2.04 23.15
N ALA A 183 -2.21 2.91 22.79
CA ALA A 183 -2.09 3.76 21.60
C ALA A 183 -0.88 4.71 21.72
N MET A 184 -0.36 5.18 20.58
CA MET A 184 0.62 6.25 20.56
C MET A 184 -0.05 7.57 20.96
N VAL A 185 0.57 8.33 21.84
CA VAL A 185 0.05 9.62 22.32
C VAL A 185 0.99 10.75 21.95
N THR A 186 0.44 11.80 21.35
CA THR A 186 1.12 13.09 21.20
C THR A 186 0.33 14.15 21.96
N SER A 187 0.85 14.63 23.09
CA SER A 187 0.11 15.46 24.06
C SER A 187 0.55 16.94 24.09
N TRP A 188 1.29 17.38 23.06
CA TRP A 188 2.04 18.63 23.09
C TRP A 188 1.27 19.87 22.65
N ARG A 189 0.14 19.70 21.95
CA ARG A 189 -0.80 20.81 21.67
C ARG A 189 -1.74 20.96 22.87
N ASP A 190 -2.53 22.04 22.93
CA ASP A 190 -3.62 22.18 23.91
C ASP A 190 -4.67 21.04 23.85
N SER A 191 -4.48 20.06 22.96
CA SER A 191 -5.27 18.84 22.84
C SER A 191 -4.35 17.65 22.49
N PRO A 192 -4.47 16.51 23.21
CA PRO A 192 -3.74 15.30 22.86
C PRO A 192 -4.32 14.65 21.60
N SER A 193 -3.45 14.05 20.78
CA SER A 193 -3.81 13.16 19.68
C SER A 193 -3.41 11.73 20.02
N TYR A 194 -4.25 10.79 19.63
CA TYR A 194 -4.06 9.35 19.82
C TYR A 194 -4.07 8.66 18.47
N GLU A 195 -3.09 7.80 18.25
CA GLU A 195 -2.93 7.06 17.01
C GLU A 195 -2.70 5.57 17.31
N PRO A 196 -3.22 4.64 16.49
CA PRO A 196 -2.82 3.25 16.54
C PRO A 196 -1.30 3.11 16.49
N ARG A 197 -0.74 2.17 17.24
CA ARG A 197 0.64 1.77 17.01
C ARG A 197 0.71 0.90 15.74
N PRO A 198 1.68 1.13 14.85
CA PRO A 198 1.96 0.18 13.78
C PRO A 198 2.23 -1.21 14.36
N HIS A 199 1.65 -2.20 13.72
CA HIS A 199 1.82 -3.60 14.07
C HIS A 199 2.46 -4.34 12.89
N TYR A 200 3.12 -5.46 13.18
CA TYR A 200 3.74 -6.33 12.19
C TYR A 200 3.36 -7.77 12.49
N VAL A 201 2.95 -8.50 11.46
CA VAL A 201 2.55 -9.91 11.55
C VAL A 201 3.73 -10.77 11.09
N VAL A 202 4.34 -11.52 12.01
CA VAL A 202 5.61 -12.23 11.75
C VAL A 202 5.79 -13.41 12.70
N ASP A 203 6.31 -14.53 12.22
CA ASP A 203 6.71 -15.69 13.04
C ASP A 203 8.04 -15.37 13.76
N VAL A 204 7.96 -14.90 15.01
CA VAL A 204 9.13 -14.42 15.77
C VAL A 204 9.89 -15.57 16.40
N ASP A 205 9.21 -16.56 16.96
CA ASP A 205 9.84 -17.71 17.61
C ASP A 205 10.11 -18.89 16.65
N LEU A 206 9.75 -18.75 15.38
CA LEU A 206 9.97 -19.71 14.30
C LEU A 206 9.21 -21.02 14.50
N ASP A 207 8.00 -20.92 15.07
CA ASP A 207 7.13 -22.06 15.37
C ASP A 207 6.10 -22.37 14.27
N GLY A 208 6.08 -21.56 13.20
CA GLY A 208 5.18 -21.66 12.06
C GLY A 208 3.85 -20.93 12.23
N ARG A 209 3.62 -20.25 13.36
CA ARG A 209 2.46 -19.38 13.60
C ARG A 209 2.88 -17.91 13.51
N LEU A 210 1.91 -17.04 13.26
CA LEU A 210 2.16 -15.62 13.07
C LEU A 210 1.92 -14.86 14.38
N ASP A 211 2.96 -14.20 14.87
CA ASP A 211 2.91 -13.37 16.06
C ASP A 211 2.60 -11.91 15.70
N LEU A 212 2.29 -11.10 16.72
CA LEU A 212 2.13 -9.66 16.58
C LEU A 212 3.28 -8.92 17.24
N ALA A 213 4.06 -8.20 16.44
CA ALA A 213 5.14 -7.34 16.90
C ALA A 213 4.74 -5.86 16.85
N PHE A 214 5.13 -5.12 17.88
CA PHE A 214 4.95 -3.68 18.00
C PHE A 214 6.27 -3.03 18.40
N VAL A 215 6.35 -1.71 18.24
CA VAL A 215 7.42 -0.89 18.83
C VAL A 215 6.83 0.03 19.90
N ALA A 216 7.39 -0.02 21.10
CA ALA A 216 7.10 0.92 22.18
C ALA A 216 8.34 1.23 23.01
N GLY A 217 8.59 2.51 23.27
CA GLY A 217 9.76 2.94 24.03
C GLY A 217 11.08 2.55 23.35
N GLY A 218 11.12 2.57 22.02
CA GLY A 218 12.28 2.15 21.23
C GLY A 218 12.61 0.64 21.32
N LYS A 219 11.67 -0.18 21.80
CA LYS A 219 11.84 -1.63 21.96
C LYS A 219 10.77 -2.40 21.20
N PHE A 220 11.17 -3.54 20.66
CA PHE A 220 10.24 -4.52 20.08
C PHE A 220 9.48 -5.24 21.20
N GLN A 221 8.16 -5.24 21.09
CA GLN A 221 7.22 -5.88 22.01
C GLN A 221 6.43 -6.92 21.22
N VAL A 222 6.49 -8.19 21.61
CA VAL A 222 5.89 -9.30 20.85
C VAL A 222 4.79 -9.98 21.66
N PHE A 223 3.65 -10.21 21.00
CA PHE A 223 2.57 -11.07 21.46
C PHE A 223 2.56 -12.32 20.59
N TYR A 224 2.99 -13.43 21.19
CA TYR A 224 3.10 -14.73 20.58
C TYR A 224 1.76 -15.43 20.40
N GLN A 225 1.61 -16.08 19.25
CA GLN A 225 0.51 -17.00 19.01
C GLN A 225 0.79 -18.35 19.68
N LEU A 226 -0.04 -18.71 20.64
CA LEU A 226 0.03 -19.96 21.37
C LEU A 226 -0.47 -21.15 20.51
N ALA A 227 -0.08 -22.37 20.90
CA ALA A 227 -0.40 -23.60 20.17
C ALA A 227 -1.92 -23.87 20.01
N ASP A 228 -2.77 -23.28 20.85
CA ASP A 228 -4.24 -23.36 20.74
C ASP A 228 -4.84 -22.27 19.83
N GLY A 229 -4.01 -21.48 19.15
CA GLY A 229 -4.42 -20.28 18.42
C GLY A 229 -4.72 -19.08 19.32
N GLY A 230 -4.46 -19.17 20.61
CA GLY A 230 -4.53 -18.02 21.50
C GLY A 230 -3.35 -17.07 21.36
N PHE A 231 -3.40 -15.95 22.09
CA PHE A 231 -2.29 -15.01 22.22
C PHE A 231 -2.03 -14.75 23.70
N ASN A 232 -0.77 -14.57 24.09
CA ASN A 232 -0.46 -13.91 25.36
C ASN A 232 -0.95 -12.46 25.32
N THR A 233 -1.33 -11.93 26.47
CA THR A 233 -1.83 -10.55 26.61
C THR A 233 -0.79 -9.60 27.17
N GLU A 234 0.32 -10.10 27.70
CA GLU A 234 1.46 -9.31 28.16
C GLU A 234 2.60 -9.41 27.15
N PRO A 235 3.18 -8.29 26.69
CA PRO A 235 4.21 -8.34 25.67
C PRO A 235 5.51 -8.96 26.19
N VAL A 236 6.20 -9.66 25.30
CA VAL A 236 7.57 -10.11 25.52
C VAL A 236 8.50 -9.18 24.78
N ALA A 237 9.33 -8.44 25.53
CA ALA A 237 10.32 -7.55 24.95
C ALA A 237 11.45 -8.34 24.29
N GLN A 238 11.73 -8.05 23.02
CA GLN A 238 12.84 -8.67 22.29
C GLN A 238 14.14 -7.91 22.50
N ASN A 239 15.24 -8.65 22.66
CA ASN A 239 16.59 -8.10 22.81
C ASN A 239 17.34 -8.07 21.48
N TRP A 240 16.66 -7.77 20.38
CA TRP A 240 17.31 -7.61 19.08
C TRP A 240 18.25 -6.41 19.11
N PRO A 241 19.48 -6.52 18.59
CA PRO A 241 20.46 -5.45 18.64
C PRO A 241 20.19 -4.33 17.61
N VAL A 242 18.93 -4.11 17.22
CA VAL A 242 18.50 -3.06 16.29
C VAL A 242 18.08 -1.85 17.12
N THR A 243 18.83 -0.74 16.98
CA THR A 243 18.53 0.49 17.71
C THR A 243 17.39 1.25 17.04
N LEU A 244 16.38 1.61 17.82
CA LEU A 244 15.26 2.45 17.42
C LEU A 244 15.17 3.67 18.34
N SER A 245 14.67 4.78 17.80
CA SER A 245 14.34 5.94 18.60
C SER A 245 13.12 5.67 19.46
N THR A 246 13.16 6.13 20.70
CA THR A 246 11.96 6.25 21.53
C THR A 246 11.02 7.31 20.97
N GLU A 247 9.75 7.27 21.38
CA GLU A 247 8.75 8.29 21.06
C GLU A 247 9.21 9.68 21.53
N GLN A 248 9.96 9.75 22.63
CA GLN A 248 10.54 10.99 23.15
C GLN A 248 11.72 11.51 22.32
N GLU A 249 12.50 10.62 21.69
CA GLU A 249 13.61 11.01 20.81
C GLU A 249 13.11 11.38 19.41
N ALA A 250 12.08 10.69 18.92
CA ALA A 250 11.38 11.03 17.69
C ALA A 250 10.59 12.34 17.77
N ASP A 251 10.41 12.88 18.98
CA ASP A 251 9.65 14.10 19.26
C ASP A 251 10.38 15.38 18.79
N GLN A 252 9.86 16.00 17.72
CA GLN A 252 10.47 17.13 17.01
C GLN A 252 10.11 18.54 17.58
N ARG A 253 9.99 18.68 18.91
CA ARG A 253 9.80 19.94 19.67
C ARG A 253 10.93 21.01 19.66
N ASN A 254 10.73 22.12 18.95
CA ASN A 254 11.65 23.28 19.01
C ASN A 254 11.54 24.15 20.29
N ASP A 255 10.42 24.06 21.02
CA ASP A 255 10.08 24.94 22.15
C ASP A 255 10.89 24.66 23.43
N ALA A 256 11.44 23.45 23.55
CA ALA A 256 12.37 23.07 24.61
C ALA A 256 13.85 23.44 24.30
N GLY A 257 14.10 24.22 23.25
CA GLY A 257 15.46 24.66 22.86
C GLY A 257 16.35 23.56 22.28
N ARG A 258 15.76 22.45 21.82
CA ARG A 258 16.50 21.38 21.12
C ARG A 258 16.82 21.83 19.69
N SER A 259 18.09 21.67 19.29
CA SER A 259 18.51 21.78 17.89
C SER A 259 18.32 20.43 17.21
N TYR A 260 17.58 20.43 16.11
CA TYR A 260 17.29 19.24 15.31
C TYR A 260 18.38 18.88 14.30
N SER A 261 19.30 19.81 14.04
CA SER A 261 20.35 19.61 13.06
C SER A 261 21.21 18.40 13.44
N GLY A 262 21.26 17.41 12.56
CA GLY A 262 22.06 16.20 12.68
C GLY A 262 21.48 15.09 13.57
N GLN A 263 20.27 15.24 14.11
CA GLN A 263 19.60 14.15 14.82
C GLN A 263 19.12 13.07 13.86
N ASN A 264 19.20 11.81 14.29
CA ASN A 264 18.66 10.67 13.56
C ASN A 264 17.43 10.15 14.32
N ILE A 265 16.34 9.96 13.59
CA ILE A 265 15.15 9.28 14.08
C ILE A 265 15.06 7.94 13.37
N ASP A 266 15.22 6.87 14.13
CA ASP A 266 15.20 5.50 13.63
C ASP A 266 13.85 4.87 13.98
N SER A 267 13.02 4.57 12.97
CA SER A 267 11.74 3.88 13.12
C SER A 267 11.69 2.61 12.29
N VAL A 268 10.95 1.60 12.76
CA VAL A 268 10.67 0.42 11.93
C VAL A 268 9.75 0.84 10.81
N ARG A 269 10.11 0.44 9.59
CA ARG A 269 9.29 0.62 8.40
C ARG A 269 8.53 -0.64 8.05
N ASP A 270 9.23 -1.78 8.05
CA ASP A 270 8.67 -3.07 7.66
C ASP A 270 9.40 -4.21 8.39
N ILE A 271 8.70 -5.32 8.57
CA ILE A 271 9.25 -6.60 9.04
C ILE A 271 8.76 -7.68 8.08
N THR A 272 9.62 -8.10 7.17
CA THR A 272 9.24 -9.00 6.07
C THR A 272 10.48 -9.66 5.48
N ASP A 273 10.32 -10.80 4.80
CA ASP A 273 11.42 -11.45 4.08
C ASP A 273 11.81 -10.61 2.86
N ILE A 274 13.01 -10.01 2.89
CA ILE A 274 13.53 -9.11 1.86
C ILE A 274 14.40 -9.85 0.87
N ASP A 275 15.06 -10.95 1.27
CA ASP A 275 16.00 -11.65 0.40
C ASP A 275 15.59 -13.07 -0.02
N GLY A 276 14.36 -13.46 0.33
CA GLY A 276 13.73 -14.68 -0.14
C GLY A 276 14.24 -15.94 0.55
N ASP A 277 14.89 -15.83 1.70
CA ASP A 277 15.39 -16.98 2.45
C ASP A 277 14.35 -17.62 3.40
N GLY A 278 13.13 -17.07 3.44
CA GLY A 278 12.02 -17.50 4.27
C GLY A 278 12.16 -17.07 5.73
N ILE A 279 13.01 -16.09 6.03
CA ILE A 279 13.19 -15.49 7.36
C ILE A 279 12.79 -14.02 7.27
N ALA A 280 12.04 -13.53 8.25
CA ALA A 280 11.69 -12.12 8.28
C ALA A 280 12.93 -11.25 8.60
N ASP A 281 13.07 -10.18 7.82
CA ASP A 281 14.08 -9.13 7.96
C ASP A 281 13.46 -7.86 8.56
N ILE A 282 14.29 -6.93 9.05
CA ILE A 282 13.82 -5.64 9.55
C ILE A 282 14.33 -4.52 8.63
N VAL A 283 13.40 -3.68 8.18
CA VAL A 283 13.72 -2.43 7.49
C VAL A 283 13.55 -1.26 8.46
N VAL A 284 14.65 -0.60 8.80
CA VAL A 284 14.65 0.62 9.62
C VAL A 284 14.72 1.84 8.70
N ASN A 285 13.77 2.75 8.84
CA ASN A 285 13.86 4.09 8.29
C ASN A 285 14.65 4.97 9.26
N ARG A 286 15.73 5.58 8.78
CA ARG A 286 16.45 6.65 9.49
C ARG A 286 16.19 7.96 8.78
N GLU A 287 15.54 8.86 9.48
CA GLU A 287 15.38 10.25 9.07
C GLU A 287 16.42 11.12 9.77
N GLN A 288 17.18 11.87 8.98
CA GLN A 288 18.15 12.85 9.48
C GLN A 288 17.73 14.26 9.06
N LEU A 289 17.53 15.12 10.05
CA LEU A 289 17.19 16.53 9.83
C LEU A 289 18.47 17.32 9.56
N ALA A 290 18.67 17.73 8.30
CA ALA A 290 19.82 18.56 7.93
C ALA A 290 19.60 20.02 8.38
N ASP A 291 18.39 20.55 8.11
CA ASP A 291 17.87 21.85 8.57
C ASP A 291 16.32 21.77 8.68
N ALA A 292 15.62 22.88 8.92
CA ALA A 292 14.18 22.93 9.13
C ALA A 292 13.32 22.34 7.99
N LEU A 293 13.84 22.33 6.75
CA LEU A 293 13.12 21.83 5.57
C LEU A 293 13.79 20.62 4.91
N GLU A 294 15.11 20.50 5.01
CA GLU A 294 15.88 19.48 4.33
C GLU A 294 16.06 18.25 5.22
N ARG A 295 15.68 17.09 4.68
CA ARG A 295 15.73 15.79 5.37
C ARG A 295 16.45 14.79 4.49
N ASN A 296 17.43 14.10 5.05
CA ASN A 296 18.05 12.95 4.44
C ASN A 296 17.39 11.69 5.00
N ASN A 297 17.13 10.71 4.14
CA ASN A 297 16.53 9.46 4.56
C ASN A 297 17.47 8.30 4.22
N SER A 298 17.48 7.27 5.06
CA SER A 298 18.12 6.02 4.72
C SER A 298 17.25 4.83 5.16
N PHE A 299 17.17 3.84 4.27
CA PHE A 299 16.49 2.58 4.52
C PHE A 299 17.56 1.55 4.81
N ARG A 300 17.52 0.98 6.01
CA ARG A 300 18.58 0.14 6.57
C ARG A 300 18.01 -1.23 6.81
N VAL A 301 18.49 -2.22 6.06
CA VAL A 301 17.99 -3.59 6.15
C VAL A 301 18.90 -4.39 7.08
N HIS A 302 18.28 -5.04 8.05
CA HIS A 302 18.90 -6.00 8.95
C HIS A 302 18.34 -7.37 8.63
N PHE A 303 19.18 -8.25 8.09
CA PHE A 303 18.71 -9.57 7.70
C PHE A 303 18.52 -10.47 8.92
N GLY A 304 17.42 -11.21 8.91
CA GLY A 304 17.01 -12.16 9.92
C GLY A 304 17.93 -13.38 9.96
N LYS A 305 18.07 -13.94 11.16
CA LYS A 305 18.82 -15.17 11.42
C LYS A 305 18.01 -16.06 12.33
N LYS A 306 17.94 -17.33 11.98
CA LYS A 306 17.37 -18.34 12.87
C LYS A 306 18.31 -18.61 14.04
N THR A 307 17.78 -18.58 15.24
CA THR A 307 18.46 -19.04 16.45
C THR A 307 17.60 -20.04 17.19
N ALA A 308 18.14 -20.65 18.26
CA ALA A 308 17.38 -21.61 19.07
C ALA A 308 16.17 -20.99 19.79
N THR A 309 16.10 -19.66 19.88
CA THR A 309 15.04 -18.91 20.58
C THR A 309 14.24 -18.01 19.64
N GLY A 310 14.29 -18.24 18.33
CA GLY A 310 13.60 -17.43 17.33
C GLY A 310 14.52 -16.52 16.51
N LEU A 311 13.93 -15.45 15.96
CA LEU A 311 14.61 -14.45 15.13
C LEU A 311 15.69 -13.68 15.89
N ASN A 312 16.78 -13.38 15.19
CA ASN A 312 17.84 -12.49 15.65
C ASN A 312 18.44 -11.71 14.46
N PHE A 313 19.12 -10.61 14.74
CA PHE A 313 19.59 -9.66 13.74
C PHE A 313 21.01 -9.17 14.05
N ASN A 314 21.71 -8.67 13.03
CA ASN A 314 22.96 -7.95 13.24
C ASN A 314 22.70 -6.54 13.80
N ALA A 315 23.62 -6.04 14.64
CA ALA A 315 23.51 -4.68 15.19
C ALA A 315 23.69 -3.59 14.11
N ALA A 316 24.62 -3.82 13.18
CA ALA A 316 24.78 -3.00 12.00
C ALA A 316 23.85 -3.51 10.88
N PRO A 317 23.30 -2.63 10.04
CA PRO A 317 22.53 -3.07 8.89
C PRO A 317 23.45 -3.75 7.88
N ASP A 318 22.94 -4.80 7.25
CA ASP A 318 23.65 -5.60 6.27
C ASP A 318 23.70 -4.91 4.90
N THR A 319 22.67 -4.11 4.58
CA THR A 319 22.61 -3.25 3.39
C THR A 319 21.83 -1.97 3.69
N ARG A 320 21.99 -0.93 2.86
CA ARG A 320 21.24 0.32 3.00
C ARG A 320 21.06 1.06 1.68
N ILE A 321 19.97 1.81 1.61
CA ILE A 321 19.71 2.83 0.60
C ILE A 321 19.80 4.19 1.29
N THR A 322 20.31 5.22 0.62
CA THR A 322 20.34 6.60 1.14
C THR A 322 19.85 7.55 0.08
N THR A 323 18.90 8.41 0.45
CA THR A 323 18.30 9.42 -0.43
C THR A 323 18.45 10.80 0.19
N ASP A 324 18.83 11.77 -0.64
CA ASP A 324 18.92 13.21 -0.32
C ASP A 324 17.62 13.97 -0.64
N THR A 325 16.61 13.24 -1.10
CA THR A 325 15.25 13.71 -1.32
C THR A 325 14.35 13.33 -0.15
N SER A 326 13.18 13.97 -0.05
CA SER A 326 12.14 13.54 0.88
C SER A 326 11.22 12.54 0.17
N PRO A 327 11.21 11.27 0.61
CA PRO A 327 10.27 10.28 0.12
C PRO A 327 8.83 10.72 0.42
N ILE A 328 7.95 10.60 -0.56
CA ILE A 328 6.49 10.70 -0.36
C ILE A 328 5.87 9.34 -0.07
N ALA A 329 6.51 8.28 -0.55
CA ALA A 329 6.18 6.89 -0.32
C ALA A 329 7.48 6.06 -0.44
N VAL A 330 7.43 4.83 0.03
CA VAL A 330 8.40 3.79 -0.33
C VAL A 330 7.64 2.49 -0.37
N VAL A 331 7.82 1.76 -1.45
CA VAL A 331 7.23 0.44 -1.64
C VAL A 331 8.35 -0.56 -1.73
N ILE A 332 8.11 -1.70 -1.08
CA ILE A 332 9.04 -2.81 -0.94
C ILE A 332 8.32 -4.05 -1.47
N ASP A 333 8.71 -4.52 -2.65
CA ASP A 333 8.07 -5.65 -3.34
C ASP A 333 9.02 -6.22 -4.40
N ASP A 334 8.80 -7.45 -4.85
CA ASP A 334 9.61 -8.10 -5.88
C ASP A 334 9.15 -7.65 -7.28
N PHE A 335 9.82 -6.64 -7.84
CA PHE A 335 9.41 -6.07 -9.14
C PHE A 335 9.93 -6.88 -10.33
N ASN A 336 11.04 -7.58 -10.14
CA ASN A 336 11.77 -8.27 -11.20
C ASN A 336 11.55 -9.80 -11.18
N ALA A 337 10.74 -10.28 -10.23
CA ALA A 337 10.39 -11.68 -9.99
C ALA A 337 11.60 -12.59 -9.70
N ASP A 338 12.61 -12.07 -9.01
CA ASP A 338 13.83 -12.82 -8.64
C ASP A 338 13.77 -13.46 -7.24
N GLY A 339 12.65 -13.29 -6.54
CA GLY A 339 12.38 -13.81 -5.20
C GLY A 339 12.89 -12.89 -4.08
N ARG A 340 13.55 -11.77 -4.41
CA ARG A 340 13.99 -10.75 -3.46
C ARG A 340 13.14 -9.50 -3.61
N LYS A 341 12.92 -8.80 -2.50
CA LYS A 341 12.20 -7.54 -2.52
C LYS A 341 13.12 -6.41 -2.95
N ASP A 342 12.59 -5.55 -3.79
CA ASP A 342 13.20 -4.35 -4.32
C ASP A 342 12.55 -3.11 -3.71
N PHE A 343 13.19 -1.95 -3.83
CA PHE A 343 12.66 -0.67 -3.38
C PHE A 343 12.31 0.21 -4.57
N TYR A 344 11.11 0.79 -4.58
CA TYR A 344 10.84 2.01 -5.37
C TYR A 344 10.47 3.16 -4.43
N ILE A 345 11.10 4.31 -4.65
CA ILE A 345 11.04 5.47 -3.75
C ILE A 345 10.65 6.71 -4.58
N PRO A 346 9.35 7.06 -4.63
CA PRO A 346 8.91 8.34 -5.15
C PRO A 346 9.24 9.42 -4.13
N SER A 347 9.86 10.50 -4.60
CA SER A 347 10.40 11.54 -3.75
C SER A 347 10.38 12.90 -4.43
N THR A 348 10.43 13.95 -3.62
CA THR A 348 10.54 15.31 -4.12
C THR A 348 11.51 16.11 -3.26
N HIS A 349 12.02 17.20 -3.83
CA HIS A 349 13.00 18.05 -3.16
C HIS A 349 12.28 19.15 -2.40
N PHE A 350 12.26 19.09 -1.07
CA PHE A 350 11.68 20.14 -0.24
C PHE A 350 12.73 21.13 0.23
N GLY A 351 12.93 22.19 -0.56
CA GLY A 351 13.75 23.33 -0.18
C GLY A 351 13.09 24.64 -0.59
N VAL A 352 13.51 25.76 0.02
CA VAL A 352 12.93 27.10 -0.21
C VAL A 352 12.91 27.44 -1.71
N GLY A 353 14.00 27.16 -2.42
CA GLY A 353 14.10 27.39 -3.87
C GLY A 353 13.12 26.53 -4.68
N THR A 354 12.83 25.30 -4.23
CA THR A 354 11.80 24.46 -4.88
C THR A 354 10.41 25.02 -4.62
N ILE A 355 10.10 25.42 -3.39
CA ILE A 355 8.80 26.01 -3.04
C ILE A 355 8.51 27.23 -3.93
N VAL A 356 9.48 28.15 -4.10
CA VAL A 356 9.32 29.31 -4.99
C VAL A 356 9.06 28.90 -6.44
N ARG A 357 9.77 27.88 -6.96
CA ARG A 357 9.54 27.37 -8.32
C ARG A 357 8.14 26.77 -8.48
N VAL A 358 7.67 26.01 -7.49
CA VAL A 358 6.32 25.42 -7.50
C VAL A 358 5.27 26.52 -7.48
N LEU A 359 5.43 27.55 -6.66
CA LEU A 359 4.51 28.71 -6.61
C LEU A 359 4.43 29.46 -7.95
N LEU A 360 5.54 29.55 -8.69
CA LEU A 360 5.59 30.24 -9.98
C LEU A 360 5.09 29.38 -11.15
N ARG A 361 5.35 28.07 -11.12
CA ARG A 361 5.04 27.16 -12.24
C ARG A 361 3.71 26.41 -12.08
N GLY A 362 3.21 26.29 -10.86
CA GLY A 362 2.04 25.45 -10.56
C GLY A 362 2.32 23.96 -10.71
N SER A 363 3.57 23.53 -10.60
CA SER A 363 3.94 22.10 -10.69
C SER A 363 5.22 21.78 -9.93
N ALA A 364 5.34 20.54 -9.48
CA ALA A 364 6.51 19.98 -8.80
C ALA A 364 7.01 18.74 -9.53
N LYS A 365 8.33 18.51 -9.50
CA LYS A 365 8.91 17.27 -10.01
C LYS A 365 8.74 16.15 -8.97
N LEU A 366 8.33 14.98 -9.44
CA LEU A 366 8.37 13.73 -8.70
C LEU A 366 9.50 12.89 -9.29
N ASP A 367 10.53 12.61 -8.49
CA ASP A 367 11.61 11.70 -8.84
C ASP A 367 11.26 10.31 -8.30
N ILE A 368 11.31 9.29 -9.15
CA ILE A 368 11.12 7.90 -8.72
C ILE A 368 12.41 7.11 -8.96
N ASP A 369 13.00 6.66 -7.86
CA ASP A 369 14.23 5.87 -7.85
C ASP A 369 13.93 4.41 -7.49
N PHE A 370 14.50 3.48 -8.26
CA PHE A 370 14.39 2.04 -8.03
C PHE A 370 15.73 1.48 -7.60
N TYR A 371 15.72 0.61 -6.59
CA TYR A 371 16.90 -0.07 -6.06
C TYR A 371 16.60 -1.57 -6.00
N LEU A 372 17.39 -2.36 -6.71
CA LEU A 372 17.22 -3.81 -6.79
C LEU A 372 18.13 -4.51 -5.79
N LEU A 373 17.62 -5.54 -5.12
CA LEU A 373 18.47 -6.36 -4.25
C LEU A 373 19.24 -7.37 -5.09
N ASN A 374 20.57 -7.22 -5.16
CA ASN A 374 21.38 -8.14 -5.96
C ASN A 374 21.60 -9.49 -5.24
N GLU A 375 22.13 -10.46 -5.99
CA GLU A 375 22.46 -11.81 -5.48
C GLU A 375 23.47 -11.81 -4.30
N GLN A 376 24.22 -10.73 -4.11
CA GLN A 376 25.14 -10.57 -2.97
C GLN A 376 24.46 -9.92 -1.76
N ARG A 377 23.11 -9.81 -1.76
CA ARG A 377 22.29 -9.19 -0.71
C ARG A 377 22.68 -7.73 -0.47
N GLN A 378 22.90 -6.97 -1.53
CA GLN A 378 23.26 -5.55 -1.47
C GLN A 378 22.37 -4.70 -2.39
N TYR A 379 21.97 -3.54 -1.89
CA TYR A 379 21.39 -2.48 -2.71
C TYR A 379 22.51 -1.58 -3.24
N SER A 380 22.37 -1.14 -4.48
CA SER A 380 23.28 -0.17 -5.09
C SER A 380 23.24 1.17 -4.33
N SER A 381 24.38 1.86 -4.24
CA SER A 381 24.44 3.22 -3.65
C SER A 381 23.75 4.29 -4.50
N LYS A 382 23.42 3.95 -5.75
CA LYS A 382 22.62 4.75 -6.68
C LYS A 382 21.48 3.90 -7.18
N ALA A 383 20.36 4.53 -7.52
CA ALA A 383 19.23 3.85 -8.13
C ALA A 383 19.66 3.09 -9.40
N ASP A 384 19.23 1.84 -9.51
CA ASP A 384 19.43 0.97 -10.67
C ASP A 384 18.55 1.41 -11.85
N PHE A 385 17.40 2.02 -11.56
CA PHE A 385 16.55 2.69 -12.54
C PHE A 385 15.96 3.98 -11.97
N LYS A 386 15.77 4.98 -12.84
CA LYS A 386 15.19 6.28 -12.48
C LYS A 386 14.09 6.67 -13.46
N GLN A 387 12.99 7.18 -12.94
CA GLN A 387 11.91 7.81 -13.71
C GLN A 387 11.53 9.14 -13.08
N SER A 388 10.85 10.00 -13.84
CA SER A 388 10.24 11.19 -13.28
C SER A 388 8.83 11.40 -13.79
N ALA A 389 8.00 11.99 -12.94
CA ALA A 389 6.67 12.47 -13.30
C ALA A 389 6.48 13.91 -12.78
N THR A 390 5.35 14.52 -13.15
CA THR A 390 5.03 15.89 -12.72
C THR A 390 3.78 15.88 -11.84
N ILE A 391 3.89 16.51 -10.67
CA ILE A 391 2.76 16.78 -9.78
C ILE A 391 2.21 18.14 -10.17
N ASP A 392 0.91 18.21 -10.43
CA ASP A 392 0.24 19.48 -10.68
C ASP A 392 -0.18 20.12 -9.36
N VAL A 393 0.10 21.42 -9.20
CA VAL A 393 -0.09 22.14 -7.94
C VAL A 393 -0.95 23.38 -8.16
N SER A 394 -2.13 23.38 -7.57
CA SER A 394 -3.07 24.49 -7.59
C SER A 394 -3.01 25.26 -6.27
N ILE A 395 -2.25 26.36 -6.25
CA ILE A 395 -2.10 27.21 -5.06
C ILE A 395 -3.41 27.87 -4.64
N SER A 396 -4.21 28.35 -5.60
CA SER A 396 -5.51 28.99 -5.34
C SER A 396 -6.50 28.08 -4.61
N ASN A 397 -6.37 26.76 -4.79
CA ASN A 397 -7.25 25.75 -4.19
C ASN A 397 -6.53 24.90 -3.13
N LEU A 398 -5.29 25.25 -2.75
CA LEU A 398 -4.44 24.50 -1.82
C LEU A 398 -4.42 23.00 -2.10
N ARG A 399 -4.17 22.64 -3.35
CA ARG A 399 -4.33 21.27 -3.85
C ARG A 399 -3.12 20.84 -4.67
N TYR A 400 -2.79 19.56 -4.57
CA TYR A 400 -1.79 18.88 -5.39
C TYR A 400 -2.41 17.61 -5.97
N ASP A 401 -2.13 17.36 -7.23
CA ASP A 401 -2.72 16.29 -8.02
C ASP A 401 -1.60 15.36 -8.46
N MET A 402 -1.64 14.10 -8.03
CA MET A 402 -0.56 13.17 -8.30
C MET A 402 -0.70 12.57 -9.69
N PRO A 403 0.41 12.45 -10.45
CA PRO A 403 0.40 11.72 -11.71
C PRO A 403 0.18 10.24 -11.45
N LEU A 404 -0.34 9.53 -12.45
CA LEU A 404 -0.42 8.07 -12.40
C LEU A 404 1.00 7.50 -12.45
N PHE A 405 1.35 6.69 -11.46
CA PHE A 405 2.61 5.99 -11.41
C PHE A 405 2.40 4.66 -10.67
N GLU A 406 2.36 3.56 -11.39
CA GLU A 406 2.01 2.25 -10.84
C GLU A 406 2.89 1.13 -11.40
N LEU A 407 2.99 0.04 -10.65
CA LEU A 407 3.65 -1.20 -11.06
C LEU A 407 2.61 -2.32 -11.15
N ALA A 408 2.65 -3.10 -12.23
CA ALA A 408 1.62 -4.10 -12.50
C ALA A 408 2.17 -5.33 -13.24
N ASN A 409 1.79 -6.53 -12.83
CA ASN A 409 2.06 -7.79 -13.53
C ASN A 409 1.16 -7.92 -14.77
N LEU A 410 1.46 -7.15 -15.81
CA LEU A 410 0.59 -7.04 -16.99
C LEU A 410 0.72 -8.20 -17.98
N ASP A 411 1.71 -9.09 -17.85
CA ASP A 411 1.83 -10.26 -18.73
C ASP A 411 1.60 -11.59 -18.02
N GLY A 412 1.42 -11.57 -16.70
CA GLY A 412 1.22 -12.75 -15.88
C GLY A 412 2.52 -13.47 -15.52
N SER A 413 3.69 -12.92 -15.85
CA SER A 413 4.99 -13.52 -15.55
C SER A 413 5.43 -13.36 -14.10
N GLY A 414 4.79 -12.45 -13.36
CA GLY A 414 5.22 -11.98 -12.04
C GLY A 414 6.10 -10.72 -12.12
N GLN A 415 6.80 -10.51 -13.24
CA GLN A 415 7.58 -9.29 -13.45
C GLN A 415 6.65 -8.09 -13.63
N LYS A 416 6.92 -7.02 -12.90
CA LYS A 416 6.09 -5.82 -12.94
C LYS A 416 6.48 -4.94 -14.13
N SER A 417 5.49 -4.49 -14.88
CA SER A 417 5.59 -3.38 -15.84
C SER A 417 5.42 -2.05 -15.12
N LEU A 418 6.09 -1.01 -15.60
CA LEU A 418 5.90 0.36 -15.12
C LEU A 418 4.84 1.09 -15.95
N ILE A 419 3.86 1.69 -15.28
CA ILE A 419 2.79 2.48 -15.88
C ILE A 419 2.94 3.93 -15.42
N VAL A 420 3.02 4.87 -16.36
CA VAL A 420 3.18 6.31 -16.09
C VAL A 420 2.13 7.10 -16.86
N GLY A 421 1.40 7.97 -16.17
CA GLY A 421 0.52 8.97 -16.79
C GLY A 421 1.30 10.22 -17.19
N GLU A 422 1.03 10.75 -18.38
CA GLU A 422 1.63 11.98 -18.90
C GLU A 422 0.54 12.91 -19.44
N GLY A 423 0.66 14.22 -19.16
CA GLY A 423 -0.23 15.25 -19.72
C GLY A 423 -1.70 15.22 -19.27
N GLY A 424 -2.10 14.21 -18.49
CA GLY A 424 -3.50 13.96 -18.14
C GLY A 424 -4.30 13.25 -19.24
N ASP A 425 -3.66 12.88 -20.36
CA ASP A 425 -4.30 12.30 -21.54
C ASP A 425 -3.52 11.17 -22.22
N GLU A 426 -2.37 10.75 -21.67
CA GLU A 426 -1.55 9.67 -22.20
C GLU A 426 -1.12 8.69 -21.08
N LEU A 427 -1.29 7.38 -21.30
CA LEU A 427 -0.63 6.33 -20.53
C LEU A 427 0.59 5.80 -21.25
N ARG A 428 1.67 5.61 -20.51
CA ARG A 428 2.91 4.97 -20.96
C ARG A 428 3.15 3.68 -20.20
N PHE A 429 3.38 2.60 -20.94
CA PHE A 429 3.72 1.29 -20.42
C PHE A 429 5.16 0.96 -20.76
N TYR A 430 5.96 0.68 -19.74
CA TYR A 430 7.34 0.21 -19.88
C TYR A 430 7.38 -1.25 -19.41
N SER A 431 7.50 -2.17 -20.37
CA SER A 431 7.55 -3.61 -20.08
C SER A 431 8.87 -4.00 -19.41
N PRO A 432 8.91 -5.12 -18.67
CA PRO A 432 10.16 -5.72 -18.23
C PRO A 432 11.12 -5.97 -19.42
N GLU A 433 12.42 -5.70 -19.26
CA GLU A 433 13.41 -5.93 -20.32
C GLU A 433 14.71 -6.53 -19.76
N PRO A 434 15.12 -7.76 -20.15
CA PRO A 434 16.32 -8.40 -19.60
C PRO A 434 17.57 -7.49 -19.60
N GLY A 435 18.28 -7.46 -18.47
CA GLY A 435 19.47 -6.63 -18.27
C GLY A 435 19.18 -5.16 -17.95
N ARG A 436 17.90 -4.78 -17.84
CA ARG A 436 17.43 -3.55 -17.20
C ARG A 436 16.12 -3.83 -16.46
N LEU A 437 15.63 -2.90 -15.65
CA LEU A 437 14.36 -3.12 -14.96
C LEU A 437 13.17 -2.95 -15.92
N PHE A 438 13.15 -1.84 -16.68
CA PHE A 438 12.09 -1.55 -17.63
C PHE A 438 12.62 -1.16 -19.01
N SER A 439 11.77 -1.30 -20.02
CA SER A 439 12.09 -0.96 -21.40
C SER A 439 12.49 0.52 -21.56
N ARG A 440 13.35 0.83 -22.54
CA ARG A 440 13.69 2.23 -22.86
C ARG A 440 12.56 2.98 -23.57
N ARG A 441 11.79 2.26 -24.37
CA ARG A 441 10.66 2.79 -25.13
C ARG A 441 9.39 2.32 -24.46
N SER A 442 8.47 3.25 -24.24
CA SER A 442 7.13 2.92 -23.78
C SER A 442 6.21 2.60 -24.95
N GLU A 443 5.25 1.74 -24.70
CA GLU A 443 4.00 1.70 -25.47
C GLU A 443 3.09 2.81 -24.96
N ARG A 444 2.34 3.45 -25.86
CA ARG A 444 1.54 4.64 -25.55
C ARG A 444 0.07 4.38 -25.83
N VAL A 445 -0.79 4.84 -24.93
CA VAL A 445 -2.23 4.77 -25.08
C VAL A 445 -2.82 6.14 -24.79
N ASP A 446 -3.43 6.75 -25.81
CA ASP A 446 -4.19 8.00 -25.64
C ASP A 446 -5.44 7.70 -24.82
N LEU A 447 -5.52 8.32 -23.66
CA LEU A 447 -6.57 8.11 -22.68
C LEU A 447 -6.62 9.25 -21.68
N THR A 448 -7.76 9.93 -21.56
CA THR A 448 -7.99 10.88 -20.47
C THR A 448 -7.80 10.18 -19.12
N LEU A 449 -6.95 10.75 -18.28
CA LEU A 449 -6.64 10.24 -16.95
C LEU A 449 -7.45 10.98 -15.89
N PRO A 450 -7.68 10.32 -14.73
CA PRO A 450 -8.08 11.04 -13.53
C PRO A 450 -7.09 12.16 -13.25
N ARG A 451 -7.64 13.31 -12.92
CA ARG A 451 -6.86 14.49 -12.55
C ARG A 451 -5.92 14.21 -11.39
N ASP A 452 -6.33 13.41 -10.41
CA ASP A 452 -5.53 12.95 -9.28
C ASP A 452 -5.52 11.42 -9.21
N ALA A 453 -4.38 10.81 -9.52
CA ALA A 453 -4.26 9.36 -9.66
C ALA A 453 -3.94 8.62 -8.36
N ARG A 454 -3.94 9.28 -7.18
CA ARG A 454 -3.66 8.63 -5.87
C ARG A 454 -4.55 7.43 -5.53
N LYS A 455 -5.69 7.30 -6.21
CA LYS A 455 -6.69 6.27 -5.95
C LYS A 455 -6.78 5.23 -7.04
N VAL A 456 -5.88 5.25 -8.03
CA VAL A 456 -5.79 4.18 -9.02
C VAL A 456 -5.60 2.85 -8.30
N LEU A 457 -6.30 1.83 -8.77
CA LEU A 457 -6.15 0.46 -8.27
C LEU A 457 -5.53 -0.38 -9.37
N VAL A 458 -4.53 -1.17 -9.00
CA VAL A 458 -3.95 -2.24 -9.82
C VAL A 458 -4.24 -3.56 -9.12
N ALA A 459 -4.96 -4.45 -9.80
CA ALA A 459 -5.33 -5.76 -9.30
C ALA A 459 -5.81 -6.66 -10.46
N ASP A 460 -5.71 -7.98 -10.31
CA ASP A 460 -6.32 -8.94 -11.24
C ASP A 460 -7.84 -9.02 -11.02
N LEU A 461 -8.60 -8.17 -11.72
CA LEU A 461 -10.07 -8.09 -11.60
C LEU A 461 -10.75 -9.25 -12.34
N THR A 462 -10.06 -9.85 -13.31
CA THR A 462 -10.60 -10.93 -14.16
C THR A 462 -10.28 -12.33 -13.64
N GLY A 463 -9.35 -12.47 -12.69
CA GLY A 463 -8.86 -13.74 -12.19
C GLY A 463 -8.00 -14.51 -13.19
N ASN A 464 -7.37 -13.83 -14.15
CA ASN A 464 -6.55 -14.46 -15.20
C ASN A 464 -5.05 -14.46 -14.90
N GLY A 465 -4.65 -14.02 -13.71
CA GLY A 465 -3.26 -13.89 -13.25
C GLY A 465 -2.54 -12.66 -13.78
N LYS A 466 -3.24 -11.75 -14.46
CA LYS A 466 -2.69 -10.48 -14.96
C LYS A 466 -3.38 -9.31 -14.30
N ASP A 467 -2.59 -8.32 -13.94
CA ASP A 467 -3.14 -7.11 -13.33
C ASP A 467 -3.91 -6.26 -14.37
N ASP A 468 -5.06 -5.76 -13.94
CA ASP A 468 -5.89 -4.75 -14.58
C ASP A 468 -5.70 -3.38 -13.89
N ILE A 469 -6.23 -2.31 -14.48
CA ILE A 469 -6.12 -0.95 -13.94
C ILE A 469 -7.50 -0.33 -13.79
N VAL A 470 -7.82 0.19 -12.60
CA VAL A 470 -9.03 0.99 -12.36
C VAL A 470 -8.65 2.46 -12.20
N LEU A 471 -9.16 3.29 -13.08
CA LEU A 471 -9.01 4.74 -13.06
C LEU A 471 -10.28 5.38 -12.47
N PRO A 472 -10.22 5.90 -11.23
CA PRO A 472 -11.38 6.55 -10.60
C PRO A 472 -11.48 8.01 -11.00
N PHE A 473 -12.63 8.43 -11.52
CA PHE A 473 -12.93 9.84 -11.78
C PHE A 473 -13.94 10.38 -10.77
N ASP A 474 -13.68 11.57 -10.24
CA ASP A 474 -14.49 12.24 -9.24
C ASP A 474 -15.24 13.47 -9.79
N ALA A 475 -15.82 14.25 -8.89
CA ALA A 475 -16.61 15.43 -9.26
C ALA A 475 -15.77 16.62 -9.74
N GLN A 476 -14.45 16.59 -9.53
CA GLN A 476 -13.50 17.61 -9.96
C GLN A 476 -12.90 17.34 -11.35
N ASP A 477 -13.08 16.14 -11.90
CA ASP A 477 -12.70 15.80 -13.26
C ASP A 477 -13.55 16.54 -14.31
N ALA A 478 -13.17 16.43 -15.59
CA ALA A 478 -13.91 17.01 -16.69
C ALA A 478 -15.31 16.39 -16.80
N GLU A 479 -16.32 17.19 -17.14
CA GLU A 479 -17.74 16.79 -17.12
C GLU A 479 -18.03 15.44 -17.81
N PRO A 480 -17.47 15.12 -18.99
CA PRO A 480 -17.73 13.85 -19.66
C PRO A 480 -17.23 12.61 -18.90
N GLN A 481 -16.31 12.80 -17.94
CA GLN A 481 -15.67 11.72 -17.20
C GLN A 481 -16.04 11.68 -15.71
N ARG A 482 -16.84 12.63 -15.20
CA ARG A 482 -17.10 12.72 -13.75
C ARG A 482 -17.79 11.47 -13.20
N ASN A 483 -17.46 11.16 -11.94
CA ASN A 483 -18.21 10.21 -11.11
C ASN A 483 -18.35 8.82 -11.76
N GLN A 484 -17.26 8.32 -12.33
CA GLN A 484 -17.21 7.03 -13.01
C GLN A 484 -15.90 6.29 -12.70
N LEU A 485 -15.87 5.00 -13.00
CA LEU A 485 -14.63 4.24 -13.13
C LEU A 485 -14.37 3.98 -14.61
N LEU A 486 -13.11 4.00 -14.99
CA LEU A 486 -12.65 3.40 -16.23
C LEU A 486 -11.73 2.23 -15.90
N LEU A 487 -12.15 1.03 -16.27
CA LEU A 487 -11.39 -0.19 -16.13
C LEU A 487 -10.63 -0.43 -17.43
N LEU A 488 -9.33 -0.66 -17.32
CA LEU A 488 -8.48 -1.15 -18.39
C LEU A 488 -8.20 -2.62 -18.09
N LEU A 489 -8.90 -3.49 -18.81
CA LEU A 489 -8.85 -4.93 -18.62
C LEU A 489 -7.82 -5.56 -19.55
N ASN A 490 -7.03 -6.45 -18.98
CA ASN A 490 -5.99 -7.19 -19.61
C ASN A 490 -6.55 -8.53 -20.08
N SER A 491 -7.24 -8.51 -21.22
CA SER A 491 -7.89 -9.69 -21.76
C SER A 491 -6.87 -10.78 -22.15
N SER A 492 -7.29 -12.03 -21.99
CA SER A 492 -6.56 -13.17 -22.54
C SER A 492 -6.69 -13.13 -24.07
N GLN A 493 -5.58 -12.92 -24.79
CA GLN A 493 -5.51 -13.32 -26.20
C GLN A 493 -5.49 -14.84 -26.32
#